data_AF-A0A257TBL6-F1
#
_entry.id   AF-A0A257TBL6-F1
#
_cell.length_a   1.000
_cell.length_b   1.000
_cell.length_c   1.000
_cell.angle_alpha   90.00
_cell.angle_beta   90.00
_cell.angle_gamma   90.00
#
_symmetry.space_group_name_H-M   'P 1'
#
loop_
_entity.id
_entity.type
_entity.pdbx_description
1 polymer ?
#
loop_
_entity_poly.entity_id
_entity_poly.type
_entity_poly.pdbx_seq_one_letter_code
_entity_poly.pdbx_strand_id
1 'polypeptide(L)'
;DPFTNALWRGSALNASDFADEAKAMACCQALSSYQFDRIANEFSEDDELRAFTGSVPRPAAIFAPYFYIEPSNATEWLDLVLRLAAVTASAERRLPVHAILCVDESFLLEPSFIARLKAEIPPTGVKGVWFWFSRLTEDRAPLESLKALRSLVEDLSETVQVFNMHGGYLSLAMCKFGMAGTSHGVGYGEQKDVLPIIGQSTPTVRYYLPPVHKRFGVPDIQRCFLALDVRTPQDFHEQVCDCVICKGVVSENLAQFAAFGDMHRSRAESKRLAQTPAAAKRCRFHFLLCRIRERNRLKDATVTDIVQDLESAKAKWRPQPSMRTELEFLDRWISALG
;
A
#
# COMPACT_ATOMS: atom_id res chain seq x y z
N ASP A 1 -27.43 -15.30 12.07
CA ASP A 1 -26.17 -14.60 11.74
C ASP A 1 -26.44 -13.59 10.61
N PRO A 2 -25.95 -12.33 10.68
CA PRO A 2 -26.21 -11.29 9.68
C PRO A 2 -25.89 -11.70 8.23
N PHE A 3 -24.78 -12.40 8.00
CA PHE A 3 -24.36 -12.82 6.65
C PHE A 3 -25.30 -13.85 6.07
N THR A 4 -25.66 -14.86 6.87
CA THR A 4 -26.65 -15.85 6.49
C THR A 4 -27.96 -15.15 6.12
N ASN A 5 -28.50 -14.30 6.98
CA ASN A 5 -29.76 -13.60 6.72
C ASN A 5 -29.74 -12.80 5.41
N ALA A 6 -28.63 -12.11 5.10
CA ALA A 6 -28.48 -11.38 3.84
C ALA A 6 -28.52 -12.32 2.61
N LEU A 7 -27.85 -13.47 2.69
CA LEU A 7 -27.90 -14.50 1.64
C LEU A 7 -29.32 -15.04 1.43
N TRP A 8 -30.06 -15.33 2.51
CA TRP A 8 -31.44 -15.81 2.43
C TRP A 8 -32.38 -14.77 1.80
N ARG A 9 -32.16 -13.48 2.06
CA ARG A 9 -32.92 -12.39 1.46
C ARG A 9 -32.50 -12.08 0.01
N GLY A 10 -31.35 -12.59 -0.44
CA GLY A 10 -30.76 -12.22 -1.73
C GLY A 10 -30.37 -10.75 -1.81
N SER A 11 -29.97 -10.13 -0.70
CA SER A 11 -29.64 -8.70 -0.60
C SER A 11 -28.19 -8.48 -0.15
N ALA A 12 -27.65 -7.30 -0.42
CA ALA A 12 -26.44 -6.84 0.25
C ALA A 12 -26.68 -6.71 1.78
N LEU A 13 -25.59 -6.73 2.55
CA LEU A 13 -25.61 -6.36 3.96
C LEU A 13 -25.85 -4.86 4.11
N ASN A 14 -26.58 -4.49 5.15
CA ASN A 14 -26.74 -3.10 5.59
C ASN A 14 -26.22 -2.93 7.01
N ALA A 15 -25.91 -1.69 7.41
CA ALA A 15 -25.44 -1.41 8.77
C ALA A 15 -26.43 -1.89 9.85
N SER A 16 -27.72 -1.78 9.57
CA SER A 16 -28.82 -2.22 10.45
C SER A 16 -28.89 -3.74 10.67
N ASP A 17 -28.28 -4.56 9.80
CA ASP A 17 -28.20 -6.02 10.02
C ASP A 17 -27.41 -6.37 11.29
N PHE A 18 -26.60 -5.42 11.79
CA PHE A 18 -25.79 -5.52 13.00
C PHE A 18 -26.37 -4.74 14.18
N ALA A 19 -27.59 -4.20 14.11
CA ALA A 19 -28.17 -3.37 15.18
C ALA A 19 -28.20 -4.08 16.55
N ASP A 20 -28.35 -5.40 16.56
CA ASP A 20 -28.29 -6.26 17.75
C ASP A 20 -26.85 -6.45 18.25
N GLU A 21 -26.58 -6.03 19.49
CA GLU A 21 -25.26 -6.14 20.13
C GLU A 21 -24.75 -7.58 20.20
N ALA A 22 -25.63 -8.56 20.42
CA ALA A 22 -25.23 -9.97 20.47
C ALA A 22 -24.72 -10.45 19.12
N LYS A 23 -25.34 -9.99 18.02
CA LYS A 23 -24.88 -10.31 16.65
C LYS A 23 -23.56 -9.63 16.33
N ALA A 24 -23.38 -8.38 16.73
CA ALA A 24 -22.13 -7.65 16.55
C ALA A 24 -20.99 -8.36 17.32
N MET A 25 -21.21 -8.71 18.59
CA MET A 25 -20.24 -9.44 19.41
C MET A 25 -19.87 -10.80 18.81
N ALA A 26 -20.87 -11.58 18.37
CA ALA A 26 -20.63 -12.88 17.76
C ALA A 26 -19.80 -12.76 16.47
N CYS A 27 -20.07 -11.74 15.63
CA CYS A 27 -19.28 -11.45 14.44
C CYS A 27 -17.82 -11.11 14.79
N CYS A 28 -17.60 -10.23 15.77
CA CYS A 28 -16.25 -9.87 16.22
C CYS A 28 -15.48 -11.10 16.75
N GLN A 29 -16.10 -11.93 17.58
CA GLN A 29 -15.46 -13.12 18.16
C GLN A 29 -15.11 -14.18 17.10
N ALA A 30 -16.01 -14.42 16.15
CA ALA A 30 -15.77 -15.34 15.04
C ALA A 30 -14.59 -14.87 14.18
N LEU A 31 -14.54 -13.58 13.84
CA LEU A 31 -13.49 -12.99 13.01
C LEU A 31 -12.13 -12.92 13.73
N SER A 32 -12.12 -12.61 15.03
CA SER A 32 -10.90 -12.66 15.85
C SER A 32 -10.33 -14.08 15.94
N SER A 33 -11.19 -15.08 16.19
CA SER A 33 -10.77 -16.49 16.27
C SER A 33 -10.26 -17.00 14.93
N TYR A 34 -10.96 -16.67 13.84
CA TYR A 34 -10.50 -16.98 12.49
C TYR A 34 -9.10 -16.42 12.23
N GLN A 35 -8.87 -15.12 12.46
CA GLN A 35 -7.56 -14.51 12.22
C GLN A 35 -6.45 -15.11 13.09
N PHE A 36 -6.75 -15.44 14.34
CA PHE A 36 -5.78 -15.98 15.29
C PHE A 36 -5.30 -17.38 14.90
N ASP A 37 -6.21 -18.22 14.38
CA ASP A 37 -5.95 -19.64 14.15
C ASP A 37 -5.82 -20.02 12.67
N ARG A 38 -6.20 -19.15 11.71
CA ARG A 38 -6.28 -19.46 10.28
C ARG A 38 -5.05 -20.17 9.73
N ILE A 39 -3.86 -19.58 9.88
CA ILE A 39 -2.63 -20.14 9.29
C ILE A 39 -2.25 -21.45 9.99
N ALA A 40 -2.39 -21.52 11.32
CA ALA A 40 -2.09 -22.73 12.07
C ALA A 40 -3.00 -23.90 11.66
N ASN A 41 -4.30 -23.63 11.47
CA ASN A 41 -5.28 -24.60 11.01
C ASN A 41 -4.95 -25.12 9.60
N GLU A 42 -4.63 -24.23 8.66
CA GLU A 42 -4.18 -24.60 7.31
C GLU A 42 -2.95 -25.52 7.35
N PHE A 43 -1.97 -25.21 8.20
CA PHE A 43 -0.79 -26.06 8.37
C PHE A 43 -1.14 -27.42 8.98
N SER A 44 -2.11 -27.47 9.90
CA SER A 44 -2.49 -28.72 10.57
C SER A 44 -3.25 -29.69 9.66
N GLU A 45 -3.97 -29.15 8.67
CA GLU A 45 -4.75 -29.91 7.69
C GLU A 45 -3.87 -30.47 6.57
N ASP A 46 -2.71 -29.87 6.30
CA ASP A 46 -1.74 -30.31 5.30
C ASP A 46 -0.73 -31.31 5.90
N ASP A 47 -0.64 -32.52 5.32
CA ASP A 47 0.22 -33.59 5.83
C ASP A 47 1.72 -33.26 5.80
N GLU A 48 2.19 -32.46 4.83
CA GLU A 48 3.59 -32.05 4.73
C GLU A 48 3.91 -30.92 5.73
N LEU A 49 2.94 -30.06 6.01
CA LEU A 49 3.12 -28.88 6.86
C LEU A 49 2.75 -29.11 8.34
N ARG A 50 2.02 -30.18 8.67
CA ARG A 50 1.52 -30.46 10.03
C ARG A 50 2.59 -30.46 11.11
N ALA A 51 3.79 -30.93 10.79
CA ALA A 51 4.92 -30.92 11.72
C ALA A 51 5.37 -29.50 12.13
N PHE A 52 5.04 -28.48 11.33
CA PHE A 52 5.40 -27.08 11.55
C PHE A 52 4.28 -26.23 12.18
N THR A 53 3.11 -26.80 12.48
CA THR A 53 1.99 -26.04 13.06
C THR A 53 2.38 -25.28 14.33
N GLY A 54 3.19 -25.89 15.21
CA GLY A 54 3.69 -25.24 16.43
C GLY A 54 4.73 -24.14 16.19
N SER A 55 5.29 -24.06 14.98
CA SER A 55 6.27 -23.04 14.56
C SER A 55 5.63 -21.88 13.79
N VAL A 56 4.33 -21.95 13.51
CA VAL A 56 3.61 -20.87 12.82
C VAL A 56 3.58 -19.62 13.73
N PRO A 57 4.11 -18.48 13.28
CA PRO A 57 4.07 -17.26 14.07
C PRO A 57 2.62 -16.81 14.25
N ARG A 58 2.29 -16.36 15.46
CA ARG A 58 1.00 -15.71 15.73
C ARG A 58 0.94 -14.36 15.03
N PRO A 59 -0.26 -13.89 14.62
CA PRO A 59 -0.40 -12.55 14.08
C PRO A 59 0.01 -11.50 15.12
N ALA A 60 0.58 -10.39 14.66
CA ALA A 60 1.00 -9.30 15.55
C ALA A 60 -0.20 -8.50 16.12
N ALA A 61 -1.33 -8.54 15.44
CA ALA A 61 -2.58 -7.87 15.82
C ALA A 61 -3.78 -8.58 15.17
N ILE A 62 -4.97 -8.31 15.70
CA ILE A 62 -6.25 -8.75 15.13
C ILE A 62 -6.95 -7.55 14.51
N PHE A 63 -7.52 -7.70 13.31
CA PHE A 63 -8.39 -6.67 12.76
C PHE A 63 -9.81 -6.80 13.30
N ALA A 64 -10.39 -5.67 13.70
CA ALA A 64 -11.83 -5.59 13.89
C ALA A 64 -12.56 -5.79 12.55
N PRO A 65 -13.79 -6.33 12.54
CA PRO A 65 -14.58 -6.39 11.33
C PRO A 65 -14.79 -4.98 10.76
N TYR A 66 -14.72 -4.85 9.44
CA TYR A 66 -14.86 -3.57 8.75
C TYR A 66 -15.70 -3.72 7.48
N PHE A 67 -16.28 -2.61 7.05
CA PHE A 67 -17.08 -2.48 5.84
C PHE A 67 -16.60 -1.28 5.04
N TYR A 68 -16.95 -1.24 3.76
CA TYR A 68 -16.69 -0.09 2.92
C TYR A 68 -17.63 1.06 3.30
N ILE A 69 -17.05 2.21 3.67
CA ILE A 69 -17.78 3.44 3.96
C ILE A 69 -17.97 4.18 2.64
N GLU A 70 -19.09 3.89 1.99
CA GLU A 70 -19.48 4.53 0.73
C GLU A 70 -20.17 5.89 0.95
N PRO A 71 -20.08 6.83 -0.02
CA PRO A 71 -20.65 8.17 0.12
C PRO A 71 -22.15 8.22 0.42
N SER A 72 -22.94 7.31 -0.15
CA SER A 72 -24.40 7.31 -0.02
C SER A 72 -24.91 7.02 1.39
N ASN A 73 -24.10 6.36 2.24
CA ASN A 73 -24.50 6.00 3.59
C ASN A 73 -23.33 6.05 4.60
N ALA A 74 -22.51 7.09 4.48
CA ALA A 74 -21.24 7.16 5.19
C ALA A 74 -21.38 7.17 6.72
N THR A 75 -22.40 7.86 7.24
CA THR A 75 -22.64 7.93 8.69
C THR A 75 -22.94 6.56 9.26
N GLU A 76 -23.92 5.82 8.72
CA GLU A 76 -24.31 4.52 9.26
C GLU A 76 -23.17 3.49 9.17
N TRP A 77 -22.41 3.51 8.08
CA TRP A 77 -21.26 2.63 7.91
C TRP A 77 -20.11 2.99 8.86
N LEU A 78 -19.81 4.28 9.04
CA LEU A 78 -18.79 4.72 9.97
C LEU A 78 -19.17 4.35 11.42
N ASP A 79 -20.42 4.60 11.81
CA ASP A 79 -20.94 4.26 13.14
C ASP A 79 -20.79 2.77 13.42
N LEU A 80 -21.14 1.93 12.44
CA LEU A 80 -20.98 0.49 12.54
C LEU A 80 -19.51 0.09 12.68
N VAL A 81 -18.62 0.60 11.83
CA VAL A 81 -17.18 0.28 11.86
C VAL A 81 -16.55 0.66 13.20
N LEU A 82 -16.85 1.86 13.72
CA LEU A 82 -16.34 2.32 15.02
C LEU A 82 -16.87 1.47 16.18
N ARG A 83 -18.16 1.11 16.13
CA ARG A 83 -18.75 0.21 17.15
C ARG A 83 -18.12 -1.17 17.10
N LEU A 84 -17.92 -1.76 15.92
CA LEU A 84 -17.28 -3.07 15.77
C LEU A 84 -15.82 -3.04 16.24
N ALA A 85 -15.10 -1.94 15.98
CA ALA A 85 -13.76 -1.71 16.52
C ALA A 85 -13.77 -1.70 18.05
N ALA A 86 -14.67 -0.94 18.68
CA ALA A 86 -14.78 -0.86 20.13
C ALA A 86 -15.17 -2.19 20.78
N VAL A 87 -16.16 -2.89 20.21
CA VAL A 87 -16.59 -4.21 20.67
C VAL A 87 -15.44 -5.22 20.58
N THR A 88 -14.71 -5.24 19.46
CA THR A 88 -13.58 -6.15 19.28
C THR A 88 -12.45 -5.84 20.27
N ALA A 89 -12.09 -4.57 20.44
CA ALA A 89 -11.04 -4.14 21.37
C ALA A 89 -11.37 -4.45 22.84
N SER A 90 -12.65 -4.42 23.21
CA SER A 90 -13.10 -4.79 24.55
C SER A 90 -13.13 -6.31 24.77
N ALA A 91 -13.50 -7.08 23.75
CA ALA A 91 -13.65 -8.53 23.84
C ALA A 91 -12.34 -9.31 23.68
N GLU A 92 -11.44 -8.87 22.80
CA GLU A 92 -10.17 -9.55 22.53
C GLU A 92 -9.12 -9.20 23.59
N ARG A 93 -8.54 -10.23 24.21
CA ARG A 93 -7.55 -10.08 25.29
C ARG A 93 -6.19 -10.69 24.95
N ARG A 94 -6.08 -11.45 23.86
CA ARG A 94 -4.86 -12.18 23.48
C ARG A 94 -3.87 -11.29 22.73
N LEU A 95 -4.37 -10.39 21.89
CA LEU A 95 -3.57 -9.57 20.98
C LEU A 95 -4.13 -8.14 20.87
N PRO A 96 -3.32 -7.15 20.49
CA PRO A 96 -3.81 -5.82 20.18
C PRO A 96 -4.80 -5.87 19.01
N VAL A 97 -5.86 -5.06 19.10
CA VAL A 97 -6.85 -4.91 18.04
C VAL A 97 -6.55 -3.69 17.21
N HIS A 98 -6.61 -3.84 15.88
CA HIS A 98 -6.47 -2.74 14.94
C HIS A 98 -7.80 -2.56 14.16
N ALA A 99 -8.17 -1.31 13.88
CA ALA A 99 -9.29 -0.98 12.99
C ALA A 99 -8.81 -0.87 11.53
N ILE A 100 -9.72 -1.06 10.59
CA ILE A 100 -9.51 -0.75 9.17
C ILE A 100 -10.56 0.28 8.76
N LEU A 101 -10.11 1.41 8.22
CA LEU A 101 -10.95 2.42 7.59
C LEU A 101 -10.91 2.20 6.08
N CYS A 102 -11.85 1.41 5.58
CA CYS A 102 -12.06 1.21 4.15
C CYS A 102 -13.07 2.23 3.65
N VAL A 103 -12.63 3.29 2.98
CA VAL A 103 -13.43 4.51 2.74
C VAL A 103 -13.16 5.03 1.32
N ASP A 104 -14.12 5.69 0.67
CA ASP A 104 -13.83 6.40 -0.59
C ASP A 104 -12.78 7.51 -0.38
N GLU A 105 -11.87 7.71 -1.34
CA GLU A 105 -10.84 8.75 -1.23
C GLU A 105 -11.40 10.18 -1.14
N SER A 106 -12.63 10.41 -1.61
CA SER A 106 -13.28 11.73 -1.56
C SER A 106 -13.39 12.28 -0.13
N PHE A 107 -13.51 11.39 0.85
CA PHE A 107 -13.63 11.75 2.27
C PHE A 107 -12.38 12.42 2.86
N LEU A 108 -11.21 12.31 2.19
CA LEU A 108 -10.04 13.11 2.57
C LEU A 108 -10.30 14.62 2.42
N LEU A 109 -11.22 15.01 1.55
CA LEU A 109 -11.57 16.41 1.31
C LEU A 109 -12.82 16.85 2.08
N GLU A 110 -13.34 16.02 2.99
CA GLU A 110 -14.51 16.35 3.83
C GLU A 110 -14.08 16.65 5.27
N PRO A 111 -13.97 17.95 5.67
CA PRO A 111 -13.43 18.32 6.97
C PRO A 111 -14.23 17.76 8.16
N SER A 112 -15.56 17.67 8.03
CA SER A 112 -16.44 17.10 9.06
C SER A 112 -16.15 15.61 9.27
N PHE A 113 -15.95 14.85 8.19
CA PHE A 113 -15.61 13.43 8.27
C PHE A 113 -14.24 13.23 8.93
N ILE A 114 -13.23 14.01 8.51
CA ILE A 114 -11.88 13.95 9.10
C ILE A 114 -11.89 14.31 10.58
N ALA A 115 -12.59 15.37 10.97
CA ALA A 115 -12.74 15.75 12.38
C ALA A 115 -13.39 14.62 13.20
N ARG A 116 -14.37 13.95 12.61
CA ARG A 116 -15.07 12.82 13.23
C ARG A 116 -14.14 11.63 13.45
N LEU A 117 -13.33 11.26 12.45
CA LEU A 117 -12.32 10.19 12.59
C LEU A 117 -11.34 10.49 13.74
N LYS A 118 -10.82 11.71 13.79
CA LYS A 118 -9.88 12.16 14.84
C LYS A 118 -10.49 12.04 16.24
N ALA A 119 -11.77 12.37 16.39
CA ALA A 119 -12.45 12.34 17.68
C ALA A 119 -12.88 10.93 18.12
N GLU A 120 -13.34 10.10 17.17
CA GLU A 120 -14.07 8.87 17.51
C GLU A 120 -13.22 7.59 17.43
N ILE A 121 -12.09 7.57 16.71
CA ILE A 121 -11.21 6.39 16.67
C ILE A 121 -10.53 6.13 18.02
N PRO A 122 -9.88 7.12 18.68
CA PRO A 122 -9.13 6.84 19.91
C PRO A 122 -9.99 6.23 21.03
N PRO A 123 -11.23 6.71 21.30
CA PRO A 123 -12.11 6.12 22.31
C PRO A 123 -12.52 4.67 22.05
N THR A 124 -12.38 4.14 20.84
CA THR A 124 -12.66 2.71 20.56
C THR A 124 -11.72 1.76 21.30
N GLY A 125 -10.55 2.23 21.75
CA GLY A 125 -9.57 1.42 22.46
C GLY A 125 -8.68 0.53 21.57
N VAL A 126 -8.83 0.61 20.23
CA VAL A 126 -7.90 -0.03 19.29
C VAL A 126 -6.47 0.49 19.47
N LYS A 127 -5.48 -0.33 19.13
CA LYS A 127 -4.06 0.02 19.21
C LYS A 127 -3.47 0.48 17.88
N GLY A 128 -4.17 0.24 16.78
CA GLY A 128 -3.82 0.80 15.49
C GLY A 128 -5.01 0.98 14.56
N VAL A 129 -4.82 1.81 13.54
CA VAL A 129 -5.78 2.06 12.47
C VAL A 129 -5.09 1.93 11.13
N TRP A 130 -5.70 1.21 10.21
CA TRP A 130 -5.23 1.04 8.84
C TRP A 130 -6.12 1.81 7.89
N PHE A 131 -5.55 2.81 7.21
CA PHE A 131 -6.25 3.55 6.18
C PHE A 131 -6.28 2.76 4.88
N TRP A 132 -7.46 2.66 4.30
CA TRP A 132 -7.67 2.20 2.94
C TRP A 132 -8.64 3.17 2.27
N PHE A 133 -8.11 4.30 1.84
CA PHE A 133 -8.80 5.22 0.93
C PHE A 133 -8.82 4.60 -0.47
N SER A 134 -9.99 4.13 -0.89
CA SER A 134 -10.18 3.39 -2.13
C SER A 134 -9.74 4.22 -3.33
N ARG A 135 -8.92 3.62 -4.20
CA ARG A 135 -8.33 4.23 -5.42
C ARG A 135 -7.32 5.34 -5.19
N LEU A 136 -7.01 5.69 -3.93
CA LEU A 136 -5.99 6.68 -3.62
C LEU A 136 -4.65 6.29 -4.26
N THR A 137 -4.16 7.19 -5.12
CA THR A 137 -2.95 7.02 -5.90
C THR A 137 -2.03 8.20 -5.60
N GLU A 138 -0.99 7.99 -4.79
CA GLU A 138 -0.16 9.08 -4.24
C GLU A 138 0.42 10.03 -5.30
N ASP A 139 0.81 9.52 -6.48
CA ASP A 139 1.38 10.34 -7.55
C ASP A 139 0.32 11.09 -8.38
N ARG A 140 -0.96 10.78 -8.21
CA ARG A 140 -2.09 11.45 -8.89
C ARG A 140 -2.97 12.24 -7.95
N ALA A 141 -2.89 11.99 -6.65
CA ALA A 141 -3.70 12.66 -5.64
C ALA A 141 -3.47 14.18 -5.67
N PRO A 142 -4.54 14.99 -5.51
CA PRO A 142 -4.42 16.43 -5.29
C PRO A 142 -3.62 16.75 -4.03
N LEU A 143 -2.95 17.90 -4.02
CA LEU A 143 -2.17 18.36 -2.87
C LEU A 143 -3.00 18.39 -1.58
N GLU A 144 -4.24 18.87 -1.67
CA GLU A 144 -5.14 18.98 -0.50
C GLU A 144 -5.46 17.61 0.10
N SER A 145 -5.66 16.57 -0.72
CA SER A 145 -5.86 15.20 -0.24
C SER A 145 -4.62 14.66 0.48
N LEU A 146 -3.42 14.96 -0.04
CA LEU A 146 -2.16 14.55 0.59
C LEU A 146 -1.92 15.26 1.92
N LYS A 147 -2.24 16.55 2.00
CA LYS A 147 -2.18 17.34 3.25
C LYS A 147 -3.21 16.85 4.27
N ALA A 148 -4.43 16.55 3.83
CA ALA A 148 -5.45 16.01 4.71
C ALA A 148 -5.06 14.63 5.27
N LEU A 149 -4.48 13.76 4.42
CA LEU A 149 -3.93 12.48 4.87
C LEU A 149 -2.80 12.68 5.88
N ARG A 150 -1.84 13.58 5.62
CA ARG A 150 -0.76 13.90 6.57
C ARG A 150 -1.32 14.39 7.90
N SER A 151 -2.23 15.36 7.91
CA SER A 151 -2.83 15.89 9.14
C SER A 151 -3.62 14.81 9.90
N LEU A 152 -4.29 13.89 9.20
CA LEU A 152 -4.96 12.77 9.84
C LEU A 152 -3.97 11.81 10.50
N VAL A 153 -2.81 11.57 9.88
CA VAL A 153 -1.72 10.76 10.45
C VAL A 153 -1.15 11.44 11.69
N GLU A 154 -0.79 12.73 11.61
CA GLU A 154 -0.24 13.51 12.73
C GLU A 154 -1.13 13.39 13.96
N ASP A 155 -2.41 13.76 13.82
CA ASP A 155 -3.35 13.81 14.93
C ASP A 155 -3.64 12.43 15.54
N LEU A 156 -3.85 11.40 14.72
CA LEU A 156 -4.16 10.07 15.23
C LEU A 156 -2.95 9.35 15.82
N SER A 157 -1.74 9.64 15.31
CA SER A 157 -0.51 9.00 15.77
C SER A 157 -0.17 9.28 17.24
N GLU A 158 -0.73 10.34 17.82
CA GLU A 158 -0.59 10.67 19.24
C GLU A 158 -1.25 9.61 20.15
N THR A 159 -2.21 8.84 19.64
CA THR A 159 -3.04 7.93 20.45
C THR A 159 -3.07 6.49 19.93
N VAL A 160 -2.98 6.29 18.61
CA VAL A 160 -3.04 4.98 17.96
C VAL A 160 -1.94 4.85 16.90
N GLN A 161 -1.48 3.63 16.64
CA GLN A 161 -0.56 3.40 15.53
C GLN A 161 -1.28 3.58 14.19
N VAL A 162 -0.78 4.47 13.33
CA VAL A 162 -1.40 4.75 12.04
C VAL A 162 -0.67 4.01 10.91
N PHE A 163 -1.41 3.24 10.11
CA PHE A 163 -0.88 2.51 8.98
C PHE A 163 -1.62 2.87 7.70
N ASN A 164 -0.94 2.76 6.55
CA ASN A 164 -1.62 2.79 5.26
C ASN A 164 -1.63 1.38 4.62
N MET A 165 -2.81 0.86 4.32
CA MET A 165 -2.98 -0.49 3.74
C MET A 165 -2.35 -0.59 2.35
N HIS A 166 -2.38 0.51 1.59
CA HIS A 166 -1.81 0.62 0.26
C HIS A 166 -1.06 1.95 0.16
N GLY A 167 0.26 1.89 0.37
CA GLY A 167 1.11 3.08 0.40
C GLY A 167 2.40 2.92 -0.39
N GLY A 168 2.78 4.00 -1.08
CA GLY A 168 4.03 4.15 -1.80
C GLY A 168 5.10 4.86 -0.97
N TYR A 169 5.96 5.63 -1.64
CA TYR A 169 7.06 6.32 -0.96
C TYR A 169 6.57 7.47 -0.10
N LEU A 170 5.52 8.19 -0.52
CA LEU A 170 5.00 9.31 0.26
C LEU A 170 4.48 8.81 1.61
N SER A 171 3.70 7.72 1.62
CA SER A 171 3.27 7.11 2.89
C SER A 171 4.45 6.64 3.74
N LEU A 172 5.53 6.09 3.16
CA LEU A 172 6.73 5.77 3.94
C LEU A 172 7.38 7.03 4.54
N ALA A 173 7.47 8.13 3.78
CA ALA A 173 7.99 9.40 4.26
C ALA A 173 7.12 10.00 5.38
N MET A 174 5.82 9.71 5.39
CA MET A 174 4.91 10.10 6.47
C MET A 174 5.23 9.44 7.83
N CYS A 175 6.22 8.54 7.92
CA CYS A 175 6.75 8.12 9.22
C CYS A 175 7.28 9.30 10.05
N LYS A 176 7.69 10.40 9.40
CA LYS A 176 8.08 11.66 10.07
C LYS A 176 6.93 12.41 10.71
N PHE A 177 5.71 12.03 10.36
CA PHE A 177 4.47 12.60 10.85
C PHE A 177 3.68 11.59 11.69
N GLY A 178 4.26 10.43 12.02
CA GLY A 178 3.64 9.43 12.89
C GLY A 178 3.07 8.19 12.18
N MET A 179 3.24 8.04 10.86
CA MET A 179 2.85 6.80 10.18
C MET A 179 3.75 5.63 10.63
N ALA A 180 3.16 4.63 11.27
CA ALA A 180 3.84 3.46 11.81
C ALA A 180 4.26 2.45 10.73
N GLY A 181 3.58 2.43 9.59
CA GLY A 181 3.96 1.58 8.47
C GLY A 181 2.99 1.59 7.30
N THR A 182 3.37 0.86 6.26
CA THR A 182 2.55 0.69 5.06
C THR A 182 2.54 -0.77 4.62
N SER A 183 1.53 -1.14 3.84
CA SER A 183 1.49 -2.40 3.10
C SER A 183 1.30 -2.11 1.60
N HIS A 184 1.72 -3.05 0.77
CA HIS A 184 1.48 -3.07 -0.68
C HIS A 184 1.91 -4.42 -1.28
N GLY A 185 1.37 -4.76 -2.44
CA GLY A 185 1.84 -5.92 -3.20
C GLY A 185 3.23 -5.70 -3.81
N VAL A 186 3.98 -6.80 -3.99
CA VAL A 186 5.33 -6.72 -4.56
C VAL A 186 5.27 -6.49 -6.06
N GLY A 187 5.70 -5.30 -6.49
CA GLY A 187 5.73 -4.91 -7.90
C GLY A 187 4.41 -4.38 -8.46
N TYR A 188 3.33 -4.41 -7.67
CA TYR A 188 2.02 -3.84 -7.98
C TYR A 188 1.24 -3.67 -6.66
N GLY A 189 0.40 -2.63 -6.53
CA GLY A 189 -0.51 -2.53 -5.38
C GLY A 189 -0.12 -1.54 -4.28
N GLU A 190 0.62 -0.48 -4.62
CA GLU A 190 0.70 0.75 -3.80
C GLU A 190 -0.61 1.55 -3.82
N GLN A 191 -1.57 1.12 -4.64
CA GLN A 191 -2.95 1.60 -4.69
C GLN A 191 -3.86 0.38 -4.84
N LYS A 192 -5.08 0.46 -4.30
CA LYS A 192 -6.09 -0.59 -4.48
C LYS A 192 -7.50 -0.02 -4.38
N ASP A 193 -8.36 -0.44 -5.29
CA ASP A 193 -9.80 -0.22 -5.20
C ASP A 193 -10.43 -1.30 -4.30
N VAL A 194 -11.47 -0.93 -3.54
CA VAL A 194 -12.29 -1.86 -2.78
C VAL A 194 -13.02 -2.84 -3.70
N LEU A 195 -13.41 -2.39 -4.90
CA LEU A 195 -14.05 -3.24 -5.89
C LEU A 195 -12.99 -4.05 -6.65
N PRO A 196 -13.06 -5.40 -6.60
CA PRO A 196 -12.11 -6.22 -7.34
C PRO A 196 -12.31 -6.03 -8.84
N ILE A 197 -11.21 -5.79 -9.57
CA ILE A 197 -11.27 -5.73 -11.03
C ILE A 197 -11.41 -7.15 -11.57
N ILE A 198 -12.61 -7.50 -12.03
CA ILE A 198 -12.90 -8.81 -12.63
C ILE A 198 -12.27 -8.87 -14.04
N GLY A 199 -11.50 -9.93 -14.30
CA GLY A 199 -11.03 -10.25 -15.66
C GLY A 199 -9.75 -9.53 -16.13
N GLN A 200 -8.99 -8.88 -15.26
CA GLN A 200 -7.70 -8.30 -15.64
C GLN A 200 -6.60 -9.36 -15.81
N SER A 201 -5.78 -9.18 -16.86
CA SER A 201 -4.55 -9.96 -17.08
C SER A 201 -3.50 -9.65 -16.02
N THR A 202 -2.57 -10.59 -15.80
CA THR A 202 -1.40 -10.38 -14.92
C THR A 202 -0.71 -9.04 -15.24
N PRO A 203 -0.62 -8.11 -14.28
CA PRO A 203 -0.05 -6.79 -14.53
C PRO A 203 1.45 -6.88 -14.81
N THR A 204 1.93 -6.08 -15.76
CA THR A 204 3.37 -5.92 -16.04
C THR A 204 4.04 -5.21 -14.87
N VAL A 205 5.10 -5.82 -14.33
CA VAL A 205 5.92 -5.22 -13.27
C VAL A 205 6.95 -4.31 -13.92
N ARG A 206 6.67 -3.01 -13.91
CA ARG A 206 7.55 -1.95 -14.42
C ARG A 206 8.78 -1.74 -13.54
N TYR A 207 9.86 -1.20 -14.12
CA TYR A 207 11.08 -0.91 -13.38
C TYR A 207 10.85 0.24 -12.40
N TYR A 208 11.19 0.03 -11.13
CA TYR A 208 11.11 1.07 -10.11
C TYR A 208 12.33 1.99 -10.20
N LEU A 209 12.15 3.26 -10.55
CA LEU A 209 13.24 4.22 -10.64
C LEU A 209 13.47 4.86 -9.26
N PRO A 210 14.54 4.49 -8.53
CA PRO A 210 14.67 4.85 -7.12
C PRO A 210 14.74 6.37 -6.87
N PRO A 211 15.48 7.18 -7.65
CA PRO A 211 15.56 8.61 -7.40
C PRO A 211 14.21 9.34 -7.37
N VAL A 212 13.23 8.90 -8.16
CA VAL A 212 11.91 9.55 -8.26
C VAL A 212 10.81 8.72 -7.60
N HIS A 213 11.17 7.60 -6.98
CA HIS A 213 10.30 6.74 -6.21
C HIS A 213 9.05 6.19 -6.94
N LYS A 214 9.10 6.03 -8.26
CA LYS A 214 7.98 5.62 -9.11
C LYS A 214 8.40 4.58 -10.16
N ARG A 215 7.44 3.78 -10.65
CA ARG A 215 7.68 2.75 -11.68
C ARG A 215 7.49 3.28 -13.10
N PHE A 216 8.40 2.96 -14.00
CA PHE A 216 8.39 3.39 -15.40
C PHE A 216 8.63 2.22 -16.36
N GLY A 217 8.23 2.41 -17.62
CA GLY A 217 8.66 1.53 -18.69
C GLY A 217 10.18 1.62 -18.86
N VAL A 218 10.81 0.49 -19.14
CA VAL A 218 12.25 0.45 -19.47
C VAL A 218 12.61 1.44 -20.60
N PRO A 219 11.84 1.54 -21.70
CA PRO A 219 12.12 2.51 -22.76
C PRO A 219 12.09 3.96 -22.28
N ASP A 220 11.24 4.30 -21.30
CA ASP A 220 11.13 5.66 -20.79
C ASP A 220 12.42 6.07 -20.09
N ILE A 221 13.01 5.16 -19.31
CA ILE A 221 14.28 5.40 -18.60
C ILE A 221 15.47 5.39 -19.57
N GLN A 222 15.50 4.44 -20.52
CA GLN A 222 16.61 4.33 -21.49
C GLN A 222 16.75 5.59 -22.33
N ARG A 223 15.64 6.24 -22.70
CA ARG A 223 15.68 7.50 -23.46
C ARG A 223 16.33 8.65 -22.68
N CYS A 224 16.47 8.54 -21.36
CA CYS A 224 17.17 9.52 -20.54
C CYS A 224 18.68 9.32 -20.51
N PHE A 225 19.22 8.15 -20.88
CA PHE A 225 20.63 7.81 -20.67
C PHE A 225 21.59 8.80 -21.32
N LEU A 226 21.36 9.16 -22.59
CA LEU A 226 22.22 10.10 -23.30
C LEU A 226 22.24 11.49 -22.63
N ALA A 227 21.06 12.00 -22.26
CA ALA A 227 20.92 13.32 -21.66
C ALA A 227 21.39 13.38 -20.18
N LEU A 228 21.46 12.23 -19.51
CA LEU A 228 22.04 12.07 -18.17
C LEU A 228 23.52 11.64 -18.20
N ASP A 229 24.12 11.55 -19.39
CA ASP A 229 25.50 11.09 -19.58
C ASP A 229 25.76 9.68 -19.01
N VAL A 230 24.75 8.81 -19.01
CA VAL A 230 24.87 7.40 -18.63
C VAL A 230 25.36 6.62 -19.85
N ARG A 231 26.67 6.36 -19.95
CA ARG A 231 27.30 5.72 -21.12
C ARG A 231 27.82 4.32 -20.83
N THR A 232 28.09 4.02 -19.57
CA THR A 232 28.67 2.77 -19.10
C THR A 232 27.83 2.15 -17.99
N PRO A 233 27.97 0.82 -17.75
CA PRO A 233 27.40 0.19 -16.56
C PRO A 233 27.74 0.90 -15.25
N GLN A 234 28.96 1.44 -15.13
CA GLN A 234 29.37 2.21 -13.95
C GLN A 234 28.51 3.47 -13.78
N ASP A 235 28.35 4.25 -14.85
CA ASP A 235 27.48 5.45 -14.82
C ASP A 235 26.05 5.07 -14.44
N PHE A 236 25.53 3.94 -14.92
CA PHE A 236 24.20 3.46 -14.54
C PHE A 236 24.11 3.17 -13.03
N HIS A 237 25.12 2.50 -12.47
CA HIS A 237 25.12 2.18 -11.04
C HIS A 237 25.20 3.44 -10.17
N GLU A 238 26.00 4.43 -10.58
CA GLU A 238 26.15 5.69 -9.84
C GLU A 238 24.91 6.58 -9.98
N GLN A 239 24.27 6.59 -11.15
CA GLN A 239 23.24 7.57 -11.46
C GLN A 239 21.80 7.07 -11.40
N VAL A 240 21.58 5.76 -11.54
CA VAL A 240 20.25 5.13 -11.67
C VAL A 240 19.99 4.16 -10.54
N CYS A 241 20.79 3.09 -10.40
CA CYS A 241 20.71 2.16 -9.28
C CYS A 241 21.89 1.19 -9.21
N ASP A 242 22.45 1.00 -8.02
CA ASP A 242 23.58 0.10 -7.74
C ASP A 242 23.18 -1.19 -6.99
N CYS A 243 21.90 -1.54 -6.94
CA CYS A 243 21.45 -2.73 -6.19
C CYS A 243 22.03 -4.02 -6.79
N VAL A 244 22.07 -5.11 -6.02
CA VAL A 244 22.65 -6.39 -6.48
C VAL A 244 21.97 -6.93 -7.74
N ILE A 245 20.67 -6.68 -7.92
CA ILE A 245 19.94 -7.07 -9.14
C ILE A 245 20.41 -6.24 -10.34
N CYS A 246 20.53 -4.92 -10.18
CA CYS A 246 21.04 -4.03 -11.21
C CYS A 246 22.48 -4.35 -11.60
N LYS A 247 23.37 -4.56 -10.63
CA LYS A 247 24.77 -4.95 -10.86
C LYS A 247 24.90 -6.30 -11.58
N GLY A 248 23.99 -7.23 -11.30
CA GLY A 248 23.97 -8.53 -11.97
C GLY A 248 23.38 -8.51 -13.38
N VAL A 249 22.52 -7.53 -13.70
CA VAL A 249 21.87 -7.43 -15.02
C VAL A 249 22.62 -6.48 -15.96
N VAL A 250 22.98 -5.29 -15.48
CA VAL A 250 23.68 -4.25 -16.22
C VAL A 250 25.16 -4.31 -15.84
N SER A 251 25.83 -5.42 -16.16
CA SER A 251 27.22 -5.68 -15.76
C SER A 251 28.22 -5.30 -16.84
N GLU A 252 27.90 -5.58 -18.09
CA GLU A 252 28.83 -5.46 -19.23
C GLU A 252 28.42 -4.33 -20.17
N ASN A 253 27.12 -4.15 -20.39
CA ASN A 253 26.58 -3.19 -21.35
C ASN A 253 25.22 -2.64 -20.90
N LEU A 254 25.00 -1.33 -21.11
CA LEU A 254 23.73 -0.65 -20.88
C LEU A 254 22.54 -1.25 -21.62
N ALA A 255 22.76 -1.87 -22.79
CA ALA A 255 21.70 -2.54 -23.53
C ALA A 255 21.02 -3.66 -22.71
N GLN A 256 21.73 -4.26 -21.75
CA GLN A 256 21.19 -5.29 -20.86
C GLN A 256 20.09 -4.77 -19.93
N PHE A 257 19.95 -3.46 -19.74
CA PHE A 257 18.84 -2.88 -19.00
C PHE A 257 17.46 -3.21 -19.63
N ALA A 258 17.42 -3.52 -20.94
CA ALA A 258 16.22 -4.03 -21.61
C ALA A 258 15.63 -5.29 -20.93
N ALA A 259 16.47 -6.09 -20.25
CA ALA A 259 16.10 -7.34 -19.61
C ALA A 259 15.09 -7.19 -18.44
N PHE A 260 14.90 -5.98 -17.91
CA PHE A 260 13.84 -5.68 -16.95
C PHE A 260 12.44 -5.56 -17.61
N GLY A 261 12.41 -5.36 -18.93
CA GLY A 261 11.22 -5.17 -19.73
C GLY A 261 10.92 -6.30 -20.71
N ASP A 262 11.63 -7.44 -20.64
CA ASP A 262 11.46 -8.53 -21.61
C ASP A 262 10.02 -9.05 -21.64
N MET A 263 9.51 -9.21 -22.84
CA MET A 263 8.17 -9.72 -23.11
C MET A 263 8.23 -10.99 -23.97
N HIS A 264 7.23 -11.87 -23.84
CA HIS A 264 7.05 -13.07 -24.64
C HIS A 264 5.57 -13.22 -25.03
N ARG A 265 5.28 -14.03 -26.05
CA ARG A 265 3.91 -14.48 -26.30
C ARG A 265 3.67 -15.74 -25.46
N SER A 266 2.62 -15.75 -24.65
CA SER A 266 2.29 -16.90 -23.80
C SER A 266 1.96 -18.17 -24.61
N ARG A 267 1.51 -18.00 -25.86
CA ARG A 267 1.33 -19.04 -26.89
C ARG A 267 1.68 -18.44 -28.24
N ALA A 268 2.09 -19.26 -29.21
CA ALA A 268 2.43 -18.79 -30.57
C ALA A 268 1.31 -17.95 -31.21
N GLU A 269 0.06 -18.32 -30.96
CA GLU A 269 -1.14 -17.66 -31.49
C GLU A 269 -1.59 -16.43 -30.66
N SER A 270 -1.01 -16.21 -29.47
CA SER A 270 -1.42 -15.10 -28.63
C SER A 270 -1.08 -13.78 -29.30
N LYS A 271 -2.11 -12.96 -29.57
CA LYS A 271 -1.92 -11.60 -30.11
C LYS A 271 -1.24 -10.66 -29.12
N ARG A 272 -1.28 -10.97 -27.81
CA ARG A 272 -0.75 -10.13 -26.73
C ARG A 272 0.59 -10.66 -26.20
N LEU A 273 1.50 -9.72 -25.96
CA LEU A 273 2.75 -9.94 -25.26
C LEU A 273 2.50 -9.90 -23.75
N ALA A 274 3.10 -10.84 -23.02
CA ALA A 274 3.16 -10.90 -21.57
C ALA A 274 4.61 -10.74 -21.10
N GLN A 275 4.82 -10.13 -19.94
CA GLN A 275 6.17 -10.02 -19.37
C GLN A 275 6.75 -11.41 -19.11
N THR A 276 8.04 -11.61 -19.38
CA THR A 276 8.69 -12.87 -19.04
C THR A 276 8.74 -13.05 -17.51
N PRO A 277 8.64 -14.29 -16.99
CA PRO A 277 8.80 -14.53 -15.55
C PRO A 277 10.13 -14.01 -15.00
N ALA A 278 11.21 -14.06 -15.80
CA ALA A 278 12.52 -13.56 -15.42
C ALA A 278 12.53 -12.02 -15.26
N ALA A 279 11.97 -11.28 -16.21
CA ALA A 279 11.86 -9.82 -16.11
C ALA A 279 10.98 -9.40 -14.92
N ALA A 280 9.83 -10.06 -14.73
CA ALA A 280 8.96 -9.80 -13.58
C ALA A 280 9.69 -10.07 -12.25
N LYS A 281 10.45 -11.17 -12.16
CA LYS A 281 11.27 -11.50 -10.98
C LYS A 281 12.33 -10.42 -10.72
N ARG A 282 13.08 -10.00 -11.74
CA ARG A 282 14.09 -8.92 -11.62
C ARG A 282 13.47 -7.64 -11.09
N CYS A 283 12.36 -7.17 -11.67
CA CYS A 283 11.70 -5.94 -11.22
C CYS A 283 11.18 -6.05 -9.78
N ARG A 284 10.62 -7.20 -9.37
CA ARG A 284 10.12 -7.42 -8.01
C ARG A 284 11.24 -7.38 -6.97
N PHE A 285 12.34 -8.11 -7.20
CA PHE A 285 13.47 -8.13 -6.25
C PHE A 285 14.21 -6.79 -6.22
N HIS A 286 14.38 -6.14 -7.37
CA HIS A 286 14.89 -4.76 -7.43
C HIS A 286 14.03 -3.81 -6.58
N PHE A 287 12.70 -3.83 -6.77
CA PHE A 287 11.77 -3.01 -6.00
C PHE A 287 11.88 -3.27 -4.49
N LEU A 288 11.94 -4.53 -4.06
CA LEU A 288 12.09 -4.87 -2.64
C LEU A 288 13.39 -4.30 -2.04
N LEU A 289 14.51 -4.41 -2.75
CA LEU A 289 15.79 -3.87 -2.29
C LEU A 289 15.77 -2.35 -2.22
N CYS A 290 15.16 -1.68 -3.20
CA CYS A 290 14.95 -0.23 -3.17
C CYS A 290 14.09 0.18 -1.98
N ARG A 291 12.96 -0.50 -1.75
CA ARG A 291 12.07 -0.22 -0.61
C ARG A 291 12.74 -0.42 0.74
N ILE A 292 13.59 -1.45 0.88
CA ILE A 292 14.39 -1.65 2.11
C ILE A 292 15.35 -0.48 2.31
N ARG A 293 16.06 -0.05 1.26
CA ARG A 293 16.99 1.08 1.32
C ARG A 293 16.27 2.38 1.68
N GLU A 294 15.14 2.67 1.04
CA GLU A 294 14.31 3.85 1.32
C GLU A 294 13.80 3.84 2.76
N ARG A 295 13.19 2.74 3.21
CA ARG A 295 12.74 2.60 4.60
C ARG A 295 13.88 2.84 5.59
N ASN A 296 15.06 2.28 5.33
CA ASN A 296 16.22 2.47 6.22
C ASN A 296 16.72 3.91 6.19
N ARG A 297 16.87 4.52 5.01
CA ARG A 297 17.25 5.94 4.84
C ARG A 297 16.28 6.88 5.55
N LEU A 298 14.98 6.60 5.44
CA LEU A 298 13.93 7.39 6.08
C LEU A 298 13.98 7.30 7.60
N LYS A 299 14.58 6.29 8.24
CA LYS A 299 14.72 6.29 9.70
C LYS A 299 15.58 7.47 10.18
N ASP A 300 16.69 7.70 9.49
CA ASP A 300 17.70 8.67 9.91
C ASP A 300 17.53 10.05 9.24
N ALA A 301 16.73 10.15 8.17
CA ALA A 301 16.46 11.41 7.46
C ALA A 301 15.59 12.37 8.27
N THR A 302 15.84 13.68 8.14
CA THR A 302 14.87 14.72 8.53
C THR A 302 13.86 14.97 7.40
N VAL A 303 12.76 15.68 7.68
CA VAL A 303 11.82 16.13 6.63
C VAL A 303 12.54 16.98 5.58
N THR A 304 13.44 17.87 6.02
CA THR A 304 14.25 18.70 5.13
C THR A 304 15.13 17.87 4.19
N ASP A 305 15.78 16.82 4.71
CA ASP A 305 16.59 15.92 3.87
C ASP A 305 15.74 15.22 2.81
N ILE A 306 14.53 14.75 3.19
CA ILE A 306 13.61 14.08 2.26
C ILE A 306 13.17 15.04 1.16
N VAL A 307 12.80 16.27 1.53
CA VAL A 307 12.42 17.32 0.56
C VAL A 307 13.58 17.63 -0.38
N GLN A 308 14.79 17.77 0.14
CA GLN A 308 15.99 18.02 -0.67
C GLN A 308 16.32 16.86 -1.62
N ASP A 309 16.13 15.61 -1.18
CA ASP A 309 16.29 14.42 -2.03
C ASP A 309 15.28 14.44 -3.20
N LEU A 310 14.01 14.78 -2.92
CA LEU A 310 12.97 14.93 -3.94
C LEU A 310 13.23 16.10 -4.90
N GLU A 311 13.70 17.24 -4.40
CA GLU A 311 14.07 18.39 -5.21
C GLU A 311 15.25 18.08 -6.12
N SER A 312 16.27 17.39 -5.60
CA SER A 312 17.44 16.95 -6.36
C SER A 312 17.05 15.97 -7.47
N ALA A 313 16.18 15.01 -7.15
CA ALA A 313 15.63 14.08 -8.13
C ALA A 313 14.80 14.79 -9.20
N LYS A 314 13.92 15.72 -8.79
CA LYS A 314 13.13 16.55 -9.70
C LYS A 314 14.04 17.35 -10.64
N ALA A 315 15.07 18.02 -10.12
CA ALA A 315 16.00 18.81 -10.93
C ALA A 315 16.75 17.94 -11.96
N LYS A 316 17.16 16.73 -11.57
CA LYS A 316 17.85 15.79 -12.46
C LYS A 316 16.94 15.17 -13.53
N TRP A 317 15.76 14.68 -13.13
CA TRP A 317 14.92 13.82 -13.95
C TRP A 317 13.80 14.55 -14.70
N ARG A 318 13.27 15.68 -14.21
CA ARG A 318 12.19 16.41 -14.88
C ARG A 318 12.57 17.01 -16.24
N PRO A 319 13.81 17.49 -16.46
CA PRO A 319 14.22 17.99 -17.77
C PRO A 319 14.24 16.90 -18.86
N GLN A 320 14.24 15.63 -18.49
CA GLN A 320 14.46 14.52 -19.41
C GLN A 320 13.26 14.31 -20.35
N PRO A 321 13.49 13.97 -21.64
CA PRO A 321 12.46 13.98 -22.68
C PRO A 321 11.22 13.12 -22.37
N SER A 322 11.43 11.96 -21.74
CA SER A 322 10.39 10.97 -21.42
C SER A 322 9.76 11.13 -20.04
N MET A 323 10.25 12.06 -19.21
CA MET A 323 9.88 12.14 -17.79
C MET A 323 9.17 13.46 -17.42
N ARG A 324 9.17 14.46 -18.31
CA ARG A 324 8.74 15.82 -17.99
C ARG A 324 7.37 15.93 -17.32
N THR A 325 6.35 15.27 -17.87
CA THR A 325 4.97 15.31 -17.37
C THR A 325 4.72 14.28 -16.27
N GLU A 326 5.50 13.19 -16.26
CA GLU A 326 5.31 12.09 -15.32
C GLU A 326 5.77 12.39 -13.90
N LEU A 327 6.51 13.50 -13.71
CA LEU A 327 7.15 13.90 -12.45
C LEU A 327 6.52 15.14 -11.79
N GLU A 328 5.38 15.63 -12.28
CA GLU A 328 4.65 16.75 -11.64
C GLU A 328 4.21 16.42 -10.21
N PHE A 329 4.06 15.15 -9.88
CA PHE A 329 3.72 14.71 -8.52
C PHE A 329 4.79 15.05 -7.49
N LEU A 330 6.05 15.19 -7.89
CA LEU A 330 7.13 15.56 -6.98
C LEU A 330 6.88 16.94 -6.37
N ASP A 331 6.28 17.87 -7.12
CA ASP A 331 5.90 19.19 -6.60
C ASP A 331 4.87 19.05 -5.47
N ARG A 332 3.85 18.21 -5.69
CA ARG A 332 2.81 17.96 -4.68
C ARG A 332 3.37 17.25 -3.45
N TRP A 333 4.27 16.29 -3.63
CA TRP A 333 4.90 15.57 -2.51
C TRP A 333 5.80 16.49 -1.70
N ILE A 334 6.63 17.30 -2.37
CA ILE A 334 7.47 18.31 -1.71
C ILE A 334 6.60 19.26 -0.87
N SER A 335 5.50 19.77 -1.45
CA SER A 335 4.58 20.68 -0.72
C SER A 335 3.72 20.01 0.34
N ALA A 336 3.53 18.69 0.30
CA ALA A 336 2.80 17.95 1.34
C ALA A 336 3.71 17.61 2.52
N LEU A 337 5.00 17.37 2.27
CA LEU A 337 5.99 17.04 3.30
C LEU A 337 6.63 18.27 3.93
N GLY A 338 6.92 19.32 3.15
CA GLY A 338 7.40 20.61 3.64
C GLY A 338 6.32 21.40 4.36
#